data_AF-A0A6C0JPI1-F1
#
_entry.id   AF-A0A6C0JPI1-F1
#
_cell.length_a   1.000
_cell.length_b   1.000
_cell.length_c   1.000
_cell.angle_alpha   90.00
_cell.angle_beta   90.00
_cell.angle_gamma   90.00
#
_symmetry.space_group_name_H-M   'P 1'
#
loop_
_entity.id
_entity.type
_entity.pdbx_description
1 polymer ?
#
loop_
_entity_poly.entity_id
_entity_poly.type
_entity_poly.pdbx_seq_one_letter_code
_entity_poly.pdbx_strand_id
1 'polypeptide(L)'
;MEQWLLFGIIKTVLVIFLILVQKYEKSCKGHMWPILTHCISTIFLLFYAFNSDNINNFKNINYPLVLLCGFIISIVVIISYDIIKKAPNPAYLRIFSAIDMVIVLLISVYYFNEKLTYKMIVGFLLITLGVLTLTVL
;
A
#
# COMPACT_ATOMS: atom_id res chain seq x y z
N MET A 1 7.74 20.08 10.61
CA MET A 1 7.29 19.17 9.55
C MET A 1 6.23 18.28 10.18
N GLU A 2 5.02 18.28 9.64
CA GLU A 2 3.89 17.54 10.22
C GLU A 2 4.25 16.05 10.38
N GLN A 3 3.96 15.46 11.55
CA GLN A 3 4.46 14.11 11.93
C GLN A 3 4.10 13.02 10.89
N TRP A 4 3.01 13.18 10.15
CA TRP A 4 2.61 12.27 9.08
C TRP A 4 3.62 12.20 7.92
N LEU A 5 4.32 13.30 7.62
CA LEU A 5 5.30 13.34 6.53
C LEU A 5 6.53 12.51 6.89
N LEU A 6 6.99 12.61 8.15
CA LEU A 6 8.08 11.77 8.66
C LEU A 6 7.71 10.27 8.61
N PHE A 7 6.51 9.91 9.07
CA PHE A 7 6.03 8.52 8.97
C PHE A 7 5.91 8.05 7.52
N GLY A 8 5.50 8.94 6.60
CA GLY A 8 5.45 8.67 5.17
C GLY A 8 6.83 8.33 4.58
N ILE A 9 7.87 9.08 4.95
CA ILE A 9 9.24 8.81 4.52
C ILE A 9 9.73 7.46 5.05
N ILE A 10 9.58 7.21 6.36
CA ILE A 10 10.00 5.96 7.00
C ILE A 10 9.31 4.77 6.34
N LYS A 11 7.98 4.83 6.18
CA LYS A 11 7.20 3.82 5.46
C LYS A 11 7.76 3.58 4.06
N THR A 12 8.05 4.65 3.31
CA THR A 12 8.51 4.55 1.93
C THR A 12 9.83 3.78 1.83
N VAL A 13 10.80 4.11 2.70
CA VAL A 13 12.09 3.40 2.77
C VAL A 13 11.88 1.92 3.09
N LEU A 14 11.06 1.61 4.09
CA LEU A 14 10.76 0.22 4.48
C LEU A 14 10.10 -0.57 3.34
N VAL A 15 9.13 0.02 2.64
CA VAL A 15 8.46 -0.66 1.53
C VAL A 15 9.42 -0.87 0.35
N ILE A 16 10.30 0.08 0.04
CA ILE A 16 11.33 -0.11 -1.00
C ILE A 16 12.26 -1.27 -0.63
N PHE A 17 12.72 -1.33 0.62
CA PHE A 17 13.53 -2.43 1.10
C PHE A 17 12.82 -3.78 0.93
N LEU A 18 11.56 -3.89 1.34
CA LEU A 18 10.76 -5.11 1.19
C LEU A 18 10.63 -5.54 -0.28
N ILE A 19 10.33 -4.61 -1.18
CA ILE A 19 10.21 -4.89 -2.62
C ILE A 19 11.52 -5.43 -3.19
N LEU A 20 12.66 -4.82 -2.83
CA LEU A 20 13.98 -5.24 -3.32
C LEU A 20 14.36 -6.63 -2.79
N VAL A 21 14.18 -6.88 -1.49
CA VAL A 21 14.42 -8.20 -0.88
C VAL A 21 13.57 -9.25 -1.58
N GLN A 22 12.28 -8.99 -1.75
CA GLN A 22 11.37 -9.93 -2.39
C GLN A 22 11.73 -10.20 -3.87
N LYS A 23 12.24 -9.20 -4.59
CA LYS A 23 12.64 -9.35 -6.00
C LYS A 23 13.92 -10.17 -6.14
N TYR A 24 14.94 -9.82 -5.38
CA TYR A 24 16.32 -10.26 -5.63
C TYR A 24 16.75 -11.43 -4.76
N GLU A 25 16.20 -11.57 -3.55
CA GLU A 25 16.58 -12.62 -2.62
C GLU A 25 15.96 -13.97 -3.04
N LYS A 26 16.82 -14.98 -3.22
CA LYS A 26 16.39 -16.30 -3.73
C LYS A 26 15.42 -17.00 -2.77
N SER A 27 15.67 -16.86 -1.47
CA SER A 27 14.87 -17.45 -0.39
C SER A 27 13.43 -16.92 -0.36
N CYS A 28 13.17 -15.76 -0.98
CA CYS A 28 11.86 -15.12 -1.00
C CYS A 28 10.98 -15.51 -2.20
N LYS A 29 11.46 -16.39 -3.10
CA LYS A 29 10.79 -16.70 -4.39
C LYS A 29 9.67 -17.74 -4.32
N GLY A 30 9.44 -18.35 -3.15
CA GLY A 30 8.35 -19.30 -2.92
C GLY A 30 7.06 -18.62 -2.49
N HIS A 31 5.90 -19.19 -2.83
CA HIS A 31 4.58 -18.69 -2.42
C HIS A 31 4.33 -18.74 -0.91
N MET A 32 5.17 -19.45 -0.14
CA MET A 32 5.14 -19.42 1.32
C MET A 32 5.67 -18.10 1.89
N TRP A 33 6.54 -17.39 1.16
CA TRP A 33 7.12 -16.11 1.62
C TRP A 33 6.04 -15.10 2.04
N PRO A 34 5.09 -14.69 1.17
CA PRO A 34 4.09 -13.70 1.56
C PRO A 34 3.24 -14.17 2.75
N ILE A 35 2.93 -15.47 2.82
CA ILE A 35 2.15 -16.05 3.92
C ILE A 35 2.90 -15.89 5.25
N LEU A 36 4.16 -16.34 5.30
CA LEU A 36 4.98 -16.29 6.53
C LEU A 36 5.21 -14.86 6.98
N THR A 37 5.54 -13.94 6.07
CA THR A 37 5.73 -12.53 6.41
C THR A 37 4.45 -11.90 6.97
N HIS A 38 3.28 -12.27 6.44
CA HIS A 38 2.01 -11.78 6.95
C HIS A 38 1.66 -12.37 8.31
N CYS A 39 1.91 -13.67 8.54
CA CYS A 39 1.75 -14.28 9.87
C CYS A 39 2.62 -13.57 10.92
N ILE A 40 3.89 -13.31 10.61
CA ILE A 40 4.80 -12.58 11.51
C ILE A 40 4.31 -11.14 11.72
N SER A 41 3.88 -10.45 10.67
CA SER A 41 3.39 -9.07 10.78
C SER A 41 2.16 -8.96 11.69
N THR A 42 1.27 -9.96 11.67
CA THR A 42 0.07 -10.01 12.52
C THR A 42 0.45 -10.03 14.00
N ILE A 43 1.53 -10.73 14.36
CA ILE A 43 2.02 -10.75 15.76
C ILE A 43 2.40 -9.33 16.20
N PHE A 44 3.15 -8.60 15.38
CA PHE A 44 3.53 -7.21 15.68
C PHE A 44 2.31 -6.27 15.73
N LEU A 45 1.32 -6.47 14.85
CA LEU A 45 0.09 -5.69 14.86
C LEU A 45 -0.75 -5.96 16.11
N LEU A 46 -0.78 -7.20 16.60
CA LEU A 46 -1.43 -7.54 17.87
C LEU A 46 -0.75 -6.81 19.05
N PHE A 47 0.59 -6.81 19.11
CA PHE A 47 1.32 -6.04 20.12
C PHE A 47 1.00 -4.54 20.04
N TYR A 48 0.90 -3.98 18.84
CA TYR A 48 0.50 -2.59 18.66
C TYR A 48 -0.93 -2.34 19.16
N ALA A 49 -1.88 -3.21 18.79
CA ALA A 49 -3.28 -3.10 19.21
C ALA A 49 -3.43 -3.17 20.74
N PHE A 50 -2.75 -4.10 21.41
CA PHE A 50 -2.80 -4.21 22.88
C PHE A 50 -2.21 -3.00 23.61
N ASN A 51 -1.24 -2.31 23.01
CA ASN A 51 -0.59 -1.14 23.61
C ASN A 51 -1.28 0.18 23.25
N SER A 52 -2.00 0.25 22.13
CA SER A 52 -2.54 1.50 21.57
C SER A 52 -4.05 1.63 21.67
N ASP A 53 -4.80 0.52 21.67
CA ASP A 53 -6.26 0.55 21.66
C ASP A 53 -6.85 0.29 23.03
N ASN A 54 -7.87 1.09 23.37
CA ASN A 54 -8.72 0.82 24.51
C ASN A 54 -9.60 -0.38 24.13
N ILE A 55 -9.53 -1.49 24.87
CA ILE A 55 -10.21 -2.78 24.57
C ILE A 55 -11.72 -2.60 24.28
N ASN A 56 -12.32 -1.52 24.77
CA ASN A 56 -13.71 -1.15 24.50
C ASN A 56 -14.02 -0.90 23.01
N ASN A 57 -13.03 -0.52 22.18
CA ASN A 57 -13.22 -0.33 20.74
C ASN A 57 -13.56 -1.63 20.00
N PHE A 58 -13.21 -2.80 20.54
CA PHE A 58 -13.53 -4.10 19.94
C PHE A 58 -15.04 -4.37 19.87
N LYS A 59 -15.83 -3.79 20.78
CA LYS A 59 -17.28 -4.01 20.82
C LYS A 59 -18.03 -3.34 19.66
N ASN A 60 -17.42 -2.32 19.04
CA ASN A 60 -18.03 -1.55 17.95
C ASN A 60 -17.53 -1.96 16.57
N ILE A 61 -16.82 -3.10 16.46
CA ILE A 61 -16.25 -3.55 15.20
C ILE A 61 -17.35 -4.09 14.27
N ASN A 62 -17.35 -3.60 13.04
CA ASN A 62 -18.16 -4.15 11.95
C ASN A 62 -17.47 -5.42 11.40
N TYR A 63 -17.73 -6.56 12.03
CA TYR A 63 -17.09 -7.84 11.67
C TYR A 63 -17.24 -8.24 10.19
N PRO A 64 -18.42 -8.09 9.54
CA PRO A 64 -18.56 -8.35 8.10
C PRO A 64 -17.60 -7.52 7.24
N LEU A 65 -17.46 -6.23 7.54
CA LEU A 65 -16.56 -5.35 6.79
C LEU A 65 -15.09 -5.74 7.02
N VAL A 66 -14.72 -6.10 8.25
CA VAL A 66 -13.35 -6.57 8.56
C VAL A 66 -13.02 -7.85 7.79
N LEU A 67 -13.96 -8.80 7.71
CA LEU A 67 -13.76 -10.03 6.94
C LEU A 67 -13.60 -9.75 5.44
N LEU A 68 -14.44 -8.87 4.88
CA LEU A 68 -14.33 -8.44 3.49
C LEU A 68 -12.97 -7.78 3.22
N CYS A 69 -12.56 -6.82 4.06
CA CYS A 69 -11.26 -6.15 3.95
C CYS A 69 -10.10 -7.14 4.07
N GLY A 70 -10.16 -8.09 5.01
CA GLY A 70 -9.15 -9.13 5.17
C GLY A 70 -9.00 -10.00 3.92
N PHE A 71 -10.11 -10.37 3.28
CA PHE A 71 -10.12 -11.10 2.01
C PHE A 71 -9.55 -10.27 0.85
N ILE A 72 -9.90 -8.99 0.74
CA ILE A 72 -9.33 -8.09 -0.28
C ILE A 72 -7.81 -7.95 -0.08
N ILE A 73 -7.36 -7.75 1.16
CA ILE A 73 -5.95 -7.63 1.51
C ILE A 73 -5.18 -8.88 1.09
N SER A 74 -5.72 -10.08 1.33
CA SER A 74 -5.03 -11.33 0.95
C SER A 74 -4.86 -11.44 -0.57
N ILE A 75 -5.89 -11.08 -1.36
CA ILE A 75 -5.79 -11.01 -2.82
C ILE A 75 -4.73 -10.00 -3.25
N VAL A 76 -4.76 -8.77 -2.71
CA VAL A 76 -3.82 -7.70 -3.04
C VAL A 76 -2.38 -8.13 -2.77
N VAL A 77 -2.14 -8.81 -1.64
CA VAL A 77 -0.82 -9.33 -1.26
C VAL A 77 -0.33 -10.37 -2.27
N ILE A 78 -1.17 -11.34 -2.63
CA ILE A 78 -0.81 -12.40 -3.58
C ILE A 78 -0.51 -11.80 -4.97
N ILE A 79 -1.37 -10.92 -5.47
CA ILE A 79 -1.19 -10.27 -6.77
C ILE A 79 0.08 -9.40 -6.77
N SER A 80 0.26 -8.58 -5.73
CA SER A 80 1.47 -7.75 -5.58
C SER A 80 2.73 -8.61 -5.56
N TYR A 81 2.66 -9.76 -4.90
CA TYR A 81 3.78 -10.69 -4.85
C TYR A 81 4.16 -11.23 -6.22
N ASP A 82 3.17 -11.66 -6.99
CA ASP A 82 3.39 -12.17 -8.34
C ASP A 82 3.86 -11.09 -9.31
N ILE A 83 3.34 -9.85 -9.20
CA ILE A 83 3.80 -8.71 -10.00
C ILE A 83 5.28 -8.46 -9.74
N ILE A 84 5.71 -8.35 -8.47
CA ILE A 84 7.13 -8.11 -8.13
C ILE A 84 8.01 -9.21 -8.72
N LYS A 85 7.59 -10.48 -8.57
CA LYS A 85 8.35 -11.63 -9.08
C LYS A 85 8.49 -11.59 -10.60
N LYS A 86 7.41 -11.30 -11.33
CA LYS A 86 7.35 -11.37 -12.81
C LYS A 86 7.84 -10.10 -13.51
N ALA A 87 7.65 -8.92 -12.92
CA ALA A 87 8.00 -7.64 -13.56
C ALA A 87 9.51 -7.55 -13.83
N PRO A 88 9.97 -7.06 -14.99
CA PRO A 88 11.41 -6.93 -15.27
C PRO A 88 12.07 -5.94 -14.30
N ASN A 89 11.37 -4.85 -13.97
CA ASN A 89 11.79 -3.88 -12.98
C ASN A 89 10.72 -3.80 -11.86
N PRO A 90 11.08 -4.05 -10.58
CA PRO A 90 10.13 -3.94 -9.47
C PRO A 90 9.57 -2.52 -9.27
N ALA A 91 10.23 -1.49 -9.82
CA ALA A 91 9.71 -0.12 -9.83
C ALA A 91 8.36 -0.01 -10.58
N TYR A 92 8.07 -0.91 -11.52
CA TYR A 92 6.82 -0.88 -12.28
C TYR A 92 5.58 -1.12 -11.40
N LEU A 93 5.72 -1.76 -10.23
CA LEU A 93 4.62 -1.85 -9.28
C LEU A 93 4.17 -0.46 -8.79
N ARG A 94 5.06 0.53 -8.75
CA ARG A 94 4.75 1.89 -8.29
C ARG A 94 3.89 2.69 -9.27
N ILE A 95 3.86 2.28 -10.53
CA ILE A 95 2.97 2.86 -11.55
C ILE A 95 1.52 2.67 -11.11
N PHE A 96 1.16 1.48 -10.64
CA PHE A 96 -0.18 1.21 -10.10
C PHE A 96 -0.47 2.05 -8.86
N SER A 97 0.50 2.25 -7.97
CA SER A 97 0.30 3.15 -6.81
C SER A 97 0.02 4.60 -7.20
N ALA A 98 0.60 5.09 -8.30
CA ALA A 98 0.28 6.42 -8.82
C ALA A 98 -1.13 6.49 -9.41
N ILE A 99 -1.57 5.43 -10.10
CA ILE A 99 -2.95 5.30 -10.60
C ILE A 99 -3.93 5.26 -9.42
N ASP A 100 -3.64 4.46 -8.39
CA ASP A 100 -4.45 4.39 -7.16
C ASP A 100 -4.62 5.77 -6.53
N MET A 101 -3.54 6.55 -6.46
CA MET A 101 -3.57 7.92 -5.92
C MET A 101 -4.54 8.82 -6.70
N VAL A 102 -4.54 8.73 -8.04
CA VAL A 102 -5.46 9.49 -8.90
C VAL A 102 -6.91 9.04 -8.67
N ILE A 103 -7.16 7.74 -8.63
CA ILE A 103 -8.50 7.19 -8.40
C ILE A 103 -9.04 7.62 -7.03
N VAL A 104 -8.22 7.53 -5.98
CA VAL A 104 -8.58 7.97 -4.63
C VAL A 104 -8.96 9.44 -4.64
N LEU A 105 -8.17 10.31 -5.29
CA LEU A 105 -8.50 11.73 -5.40
C LEU A 105 -9.85 11.94 -6.08
N LEU A 106 -10.11 11.28 -7.21
CA LEU A 106 -11.38 11.41 -7.95
C LEU A 106 -12.58 10.98 -7.10
N ILE A 107 -12.46 9.85 -6.38
CA ILE A 107 -13.49 9.36 -5.47
C ILE A 107 -13.70 10.34 -4.31
N SER A 108 -12.62 10.86 -3.73
CA SER A 108 -12.67 11.86 -2.64
C SER A 108 -13.40 13.13 -3.06
N VAL A 109 -13.16 13.62 -4.28
CA VAL A 109 -13.85 14.81 -4.80
C VAL A 109 -15.32 14.52 -5.08
N TYR A 110 -15.62 13.38 -5.73
CA TYR A 110 -16.98 13.05 -6.15
C TYR A 110 -17.91 12.68 -4.98
N TYR A 111 -17.44 11.85 -4.04
CA TYR A 111 -18.28 11.37 -2.92
C TYR A 111 -18.16 12.24 -1.66
N PHE A 112 -17.00 12.83 -1.40
CA PHE A 112 -16.74 13.55 -0.14
C PHE A 112 -16.63 15.06 -0.33
N ASN A 113 -16.82 15.58 -1.55
CA ASN A 113 -16.74 17.01 -1.88
C ASN A 113 -15.41 17.67 -1.43
N GLU A 114 -14.32 16.90 -1.48
CA GLU A 114 -13.00 17.41 -1.13
C GLU A 114 -12.58 18.56 -2.06
N LYS A 115 -12.00 19.61 -1.48
CA LYS A 115 -11.64 20.82 -2.24
C LYS A 115 -10.33 20.61 -2.98
N LEU A 116 -10.39 20.63 -4.31
CA LEU A 116 -9.20 20.61 -5.15
C LEU A 116 -8.55 22.00 -5.21
N THR A 117 -7.26 22.06 -4.89
CA THR A 117 -6.44 23.24 -5.16
C THR A 117 -5.72 23.10 -6.49
N TYR A 118 -5.45 24.21 -7.18
CA TYR A 118 -4.69 24.21 -8.44
C TYR A 118 -3.32 23.53 -8.30
N LYS A 119 -2.66 23.67 -7.15
CA LYS A 119 -1.38 23.00 -6.85
C LYS A 119 -1.50 21.48 -6.85
N MET A 120 -2.59 20.93 -6.30
CA MET A 120 -2.84 19.49 -6.31
C MET A 120 -3.03 19.00 -7.74
N ILE A 121 -3.87 19.68 -8.53
CA ILE A 121 -4.14 19.30 -9.93
C ILE A 121 -2.85 19.25 -10.75
N VAL A 122 -1.99 20.27 -10.63
CA VAL A 122 -0.68 20.30 -11.30
C VAL A 122 0.21 19.16 -10.83
N GLY A 123 0.26 18.89 -9.52
CA GLY A 123 1.02 17.78 -8.96
C GLY A 123 0.57 16.42 -9.51
N PHE A 124 -0.73 16.18 -9.59
CA PHE A 124 -1.30 14.96 -10.16
C PHE A 124 -1.00 14.81 -11.65
N LEU A 125 -1.08 15.90 -12.43
CA LEU A 125 -0.70 15.90 -13.85
C LEU A 125 0.77 15.54 -14.06
N LEU A 126 1.67 16.06 -13.22
CA LEU A 126 3.09 15.72 -13.30
C LEU A 126 3.35 14.25 -12.96
N ILE A 127 2.64 13.72 -11.95
CA ILE A 127 2.74 12.30 -11.57
C ILE A 127 2.26 11.40 -12.71
N THR A 128 1.11 11.70 -13.32
CA THR A 128 0.57 10.88 -14.42
C THR A 128 1.48 10.93 -15.65
N LEU A 129 2.01 12.10 -16.02
CA LEU A 129 2.98 12.22 -17.09
C LEU A 129 4.27 11.42 -16.81
N GLY A 130 4.79 11.50 -15.59
CA GLY A 130 5.99 10.75 -15.19
C GLY A 130 5.76 9.23 -15.18
N VAL A 131 4.55 8.78 -14.88
CA VAL A 131 4.19 7.36 -14.96
C VAL A 131 4.07 6.90 -16.42
N LEU A 132 3.44 7.70 -17.29
CA LEU A 132 3.28 7.39 -18.70
C LEU A 132 4.63 7.19 -19.40
N THR A 133 5.62 8.06 -19.14
CA THR A 133 6.95 7.92 -19.73
C THR A 133 7.67 6.64 -19.32
N LEU A 134 7.42 6.14 -18.10
CA LEU A 134 8.00 4.88 -17.61
C LEU A 134 7.31 3.63 -18.20
N THR A 135 6.04 3.75 -18.63
CA THR A 135 5.28 2.64 -19.22
C THR A 135 5.48 2.43 -20.71
N VAL A 136 5.89 3.46 -21.47
CA VAL A 136 6.02 3.40 -22.95
C VAL A 136 7.39 2.81 -23.37
N LEU A 137 7.84 1.77 -22.67
CA LEU A 137 9.07 1.01 -22.96
C LEU A 137 8.73 -0.32 -23.63
#